data_AF-A0A7C0X2V0-F1
#
_entry.id   AF-A0A7C0X2V0-F1
#
_cell.length_a   1.000
_cell.length_b   1.000
_cell.length_c   1.000
_cell.angle_alpha   90.00
_cell.angle_beta   90.00
_cell.angle_gamma   90.00
#
_symmetry.space_group_name_H-M   'P 1'
#
loop_
_entity.id
_entity.type
_entity.pdbx_description
1 polymer ?
#
loop_
_entity_poly.entity_id
_entity_poly.type
_entity_poly.pdbx_seq_one_letter_code
_entity_poly.pdbx_strand_id
1 'polypeptide(L)' 'MGAVYINVEEQILIQKCKIGDEGAFREVFEHYYSPIYYFCLSYVRSRNEAEDITQEVFIKAFKSIKSFGKGSF' A
#
# COMPACT_ATOMS: atom_id res chain seq x y z
N MET A 1 14.32 -16.77 9.28
CA MET A 1 13.78 -15.41 9.08
C MET A 1 14.19 -14.96 7.69
N GLY A 2 13.29 -15.10 6.71
CA GLY A 2 13.58 -14.62 5.35
C GLY A 2 13.45 -13.11 5.33
N ALA A 3 14.52 -12.41 4.99
CA ALA A 3 14.39 -11.01 4.61
C ALA A 3 13.39 -10.96 3.44
N VAL A 4 12.32 -10.18 3.58
CA VAL A 4 11.41 -9.91 2.47
C VAL A 4 12.20 -9.04 1.50
N TYR A 5 12.77 -9.65 0.47
CA TYR A 5 13.47 -8.93 -0.59
C TYR A 5 12.42 -8.28 -1.49
N ILE A 6 12.29 -6.96 -1.37
CA ILE A 6 11.58 -6.13 -2.36
C ILE A 6 12.31 -6.31 -3.69
N ASN A 7 11.62 -6.87 -4.69
CA ASN A 7 12.21 -7.13 -6.00
C ASN A 7 12.46 -5.80 -6.75
N VAL A 8 13.20 -5.87 -7.86
CA VAL A 8 13.58 -4.66 -8.63
C VAL A 8 12.36 -3.88 -9.14
N GLU A 9 11.30 -4.58 -9.56
CA GLU A 9 10.08 -3.98 -10.09
C GLU A 9 9.34 -3.20 -9.00
N GLU A 10 9.20 -3.79 -7.81
CA GLU A 10 8.58 -3.15 -6.65
C GLU A 10 9.40 -1.95 -6.16
N GLN A 11 10.75 -2.03 -6.21
CA GLN A 11 11.59 -0.87 -5.92
C GLN A 11 11.35 0.28 -6.90
N ILE A 12 11.28 -0.02 -8.21
CA ILE A 12 10.99 0.99 -9.24
C ILE A 12 9.62 1.61 -8.99
N LEU A 13 8.61 0.79 -8.69
CA LEU A 13 7.25 1.26 -8.41
C LEU A 13 7.23 2.22 -7.21
N ILE A 14 7.92 1.87 -6.13
CA ILE A 14 8.07 2.73 -4.94
C ILE A 14 8.75 4.06 -5.28
N GLN A 15 9.79 4.07 -6.12
CA GLN A 15 10.46 5.31 -6.53
C GLN A 15 9.54 6.21 -7.37
N LYS A 16 8.75 5.62 -8.27
CA LYS A 16 7.73 6.37 -9.05
C LYS A 16 6.65 6.96 -8.14
N CYS A 17 6.16 6.19 -7.19
CA CYS A 17 5.23 6.69 -6.17
C CYS A 17 5.81 7.86 -5.36
N LYS A 18 7.10 7.83 -5.01
CA LYS A 18 7.77 8.92 -4.25
C LYS A 18 7.80 10.24 -5.00
N ILE A 19 7.89 10.21 -6.33
CA ILE A 19 7.87 11.42 -7.17
C ILE A 19 6.45 11.85 -7.59
N GLY A 20 5.41 11.14 -7.13
CA GLY A 20 4.01 11.49 -7.39
C GLY A 20 3.45 10.95 -8.71
N ASP A 21 4.03 9.88 -9.26
CA ASP A 21 3.50 9.22 -10.45
C ASP A 21 2.14 8.57 -10.16
N GLU A 22 1.07 9.11 -10.76
CA GLU A 22 -0.30 8.61 -10.58
C GLU A 22 -0.51 7.21 -11.16
N GLY A 23 0.21 6.85 -12.22
CA GLY A 23 0.16 5.51 -12.82
C GLY A 23 0.73 4.47 -11.85
N ALA A 24 1.83 4.79 -11.19
CA ALA A 24 2.42 3.95 -10.15
C ALA A 24 1.49 3.81 -8.94
N PHE A 25 0.82 4.89 -8.51
CA PHE A 25 -0.19 4.78 -7.46
C PHE A 25 -1.35 3.89 -7.83
N ARG A 26 -1.83 3.98 -9.09
CA ARG A 26 -2.89 3.11 -9.59
C ARG A 26 -2.45 1.65 -9.59
N GLU A 27 -1.24 1.36 -10.06
CA GLU A 27 -0.70 0.00 -10.11
C GLU A 27 -0.60 -0.62 -8.69
N VAL A 28 -0.10 0.14 -7.72
CA VAL A 28 -0.12 -0.27 -6.30
C VAL A 28 -1.54 -0.50 -5.81
N PHE A 29 -2.46 0.42 -6.09
CA PHE A 29 -3.85 0.27 -5.67
C PHE A 29 -4.49 -0.99 -6.25
N GLU A 30 -4.41 -1.19 -7.56
CA GLU A 30 -5.01 -2.35 -8.25
C GLU A 30 -4.43 -3.68 -7.75
N HIS A 31 -3.12 -3.73 -7.48
CA HIS A 31 -2.46 -4.94 -7.00
C HIS A 31 -2.84 -5.28 -5.55
N TYR A 32 -2.88 -4.29 -4.66
CA TYR A 32 -3.02 -4.53 -3.22
C TYR A 32 -4.43 -4.29 -2.66
N TYR A 33 -5.37 -3.72 -3.43
CA TYR A 33 -6.70 -3.40 -2.92
C TYR A 33 -7.44 -4.64 -2.43
N SER A 34 -7.56 -5.66 -3.27
CA SER A 34 -8.27 -6.90 -2.92
C SER A 34 -7.68 -7.61 -1.68
N PRO A 35 -6.35 -7.88 -1.60
CA PRO A 35 -5.80 -8.54 -0.42
C PRO A 35 -5.93 -7.70 0.85
N ILE A 36 -5.76 -6.37 0.79
CA ILE A 36 -5.95 -5.49 1.95
C ILE A 36 -7.42 -5.46 2.37
N TYR A 37 -8.34 -5.37 1.40
CA TYR A 37 -9.78 -5.38 1.67
C TYR A 37 -10.21 -6.66 2.38
N TYR A 38 -9.80 -7.84 1.88
CA TYR A 38 -10.14 -9.10 2.52
C TYR A 38 -9.45 -9.28 3.87
N PHE A 39 -8.24 -8.74 4.03
CA PHE A 39 -7.60 -8.65 5.32
C PHE A 39 -8.45 -7.83 6.29
N CYS A 40 -8.80 -6.59 5.96
CA CYS A 40 -9.66 -5.74 6.79
C CYS A 40 -11.02 -6.39 7.10
N LEU A 41 -11.66 -6.98 6.09
CA LEU A 41 -12.93 -7.69 6.23
C LEU A 41 -12.85 -8.86 7.21
N SER A 42 -11.69 -9.48 7.38
CA SER A 42 -11.52 -10.57 8.36
C SER A 42 -11.54 -10.09 9.82
N TYR A 43 -11.37 -8.78 10.07
CA TYR A 43 -11.37 -8.18 11.41
C TYR A 43 -12.66 -7.43 11.75
N VAL A 44 -13.42 -6.98 10.75
CA VAL A 44 -14.66 -6.21 10.95
C VAL A 44 -15.88 -6.99 10.51
N ARG A 45 -17.07 -6.54 10.91
CA ARG A 45 -18.33 -7.26 10.63
C ARG A 45 -19.14 -6.67 9.48
N SER A 46 -18.65 -5.61 8.84
CA SER A 46 -19.34 -4.89 7.77
C SER A 46 -18.43 -4.69 6.56
N ARG A 47 -18.99 -4.85 5.36
CA ARG A 47 -18.29 -4.57 4.10
C ARG A 47 -17.91 -3.10 3.97
N ASN A 48 -18.79 -2.20 4.41
CA ASN A 48 -18.55 -0.76 4.34
C ASN A 48 -17.39 -0.36 5.26
N GLU A 49 -17.35 -0.90 6.47
CA GLU A 49 -16.26 -0.65 7.42
C GLU A 49 -14.92 -1.18 6.89
N ALA A 50 -14.93 -2.35 6.25
CA ALA A 50 -13.74 -2.90 5.61
C ALA A 50 -13.26 -2.02 4.46
N GLU A 51 -14.17 -1.49 3.65
CA GLU A 51 -13.86 -0.56 2.56
C GLU A 51 -13.28 0.75 3.07
N ASP A 52 -13.89 1.37 4.08
CA ASP A 52 -13.42 2.61 4.70
C ASP A 52 -12.01 2.46 5.26
N ILE A 53 -11.75 1.37 6.00
CA ILE A 53 -10.41 1.09 6.54
C ILE A 53 -9.41 0.86 5.41
N THR A 54 -9.80 0.12 4.36
CA THR A 54 -8.93 -0.12 3.20
C THR A 54 -8.53 1.19 2.54
N GLN A 55 -9.49 2.09 2.32
CA GLN A 55 -9.21 3.42 1.77
C GLN A 55 -8.27 4.22 2.68
N GLU A 56 -8.49 4.22 4.00
CA GLU A 56 -7.59 4.87 4.95
C GLU A 56 -6.16 4.33 4.89
N VAL A 57 -5.99 3.01 4.74
CA VAL A 57 -4.68 2.37 4.61
C VAL A 57 -3.94 2.91 3.40
N PHE A 58 -4.58 2.98 2.23
CA PHE A 58 -3.96 3.55 1.02
C PHE A 58 -3.62 5.04 1.18
N ILE A 59 -4.54 5.83 1.76
CA ILE A 59 -4.29 7.26 2.01
C ILE A 59 -3.05 7.44 2.92
N LYS A 60 -2.95 6.66 4.00
CA LYS A 60 -1.81 6.70 4.93
C LYS A 60 -0.52 6.23 4.25
N ALA A 61 -0.58 5.14 3.49
CA ALA A 61 0.58 4.61 2.76
C ALA A 61 1.13 5.64 1.75
N PHE A 62 0.27 6.25 0.93
CA PHE A 62 0.70 7.23 -0.07
C PHE A 62 1.14 8.56 0.54
N LYS A 63 0.59 8.98 1.70
CA LYS A 63 1.12 10.13 2.45
C LYS A 63 2.52 9.86 3.00
N SER A 64 2.78 8.64 3.46
CA SER A 64 4.07 8.25 4.04
C SER A 64 5.11 7.76 3.03
N ILE A 65 4.73 7.52 1.75
CA ILE A 65 5.63 6.90 0.77
C ILE A 65 6.89 7.74 0.51
N LYS A 66 6.80 9.07 0.65
CA LYS A 66 7.95 9.99 0.49
C LYS A 66 9.06 9.76 1.51
N SER A 67 8.73 9.33 2.73
CA SER A 67 9.70 9.00 3.78
C SER A 67 10.05 7.51 3.84
N PHE A 68 9.34 6.66 3.10
CA PHE A 68 9.58 5.22 3.09
C PHE A 68 11.05 4.87 2.73
N GLY A 69 11.69 4.01 3.54
CA GLY A 69 13.09 3.61 3.35
C GLY A 69 14.13 4.62 3.86
N LYS A 70 13.73 5.81 4.34
CA LYS A 70 14.56 6.60 5.25
C LYS A 70 14.27 6.05 6.64
N GLY A 71 15.22 5.33 7.24
CA GLY A 71 15.01 4.52 8.45
C GLY A 71 14.05 5.15 9.46
N SER A 72 12.84 4.59 9.55
CA SER A 72 11.91 4.76 10.66
C SER A 72 11.69 3.37 11.23
N PHE A 73 12.37 3.12 12.34
CA PHE A 73 11.98 2.12 13.32
C PHE A 73 10.82 2.68 14.15
#